data_AF-A0A2K6P677-F1
#
_entry.id   AF-A0A2K6P677-F1
#
_cell.length_a   1.000
_cell.length_b   1.000
_cell.length_c   1.000
_cell.angle_alpha   90.00
_cell.angle_beta   90.00
_cell.angle_gamma   90.00
#
_symmetry.space_group_name_H-M   'P 1'
#
loop_
_entity.id
_entity.type
_entity.pdbx_description
1 polymer ?
#
loop_
_entity_poly.entity_id
_entity_poly.type
_entity_poly.pdbx_seq_one_letter_code
_entity_poly.pdbx_strand_id
1 'polypeptide(L)'
;MAGNKGRGGCAAYTFNIEAVGFSKGEKLPYVVLKPPPLFPDADYKSVALKTEDEEYILALKQELRETMKIMPYFIETPEEGQDIERYSKRYMKVYKEEWIPDWRRLPREMMSRNKCKNTSPKPKKAKDAGKGTSLTNTSDVLKKIEDWKRKKKNEILSFVTAWISLENIILSEISQTQRD
;
A
#
# COMPACT_ATOMS: atom_id res chain seq x y z
N MET A 1 64.89 44.23 -26.53
CA MET A 1 63.84 44.62 -25.57
C MET A 1 63.56 43.45 -24.66
N ALA A 2 63.78 43.62 -23.35
CA ALA A 2 63.39 42.66 -22.33
C ALA A 2 61.86 42.67 -22.16
N GLY A 3 61.25 41.51 -21.94
CA GLY A 3 59.80 41.39 -21.77
C GLY A 3 59.36 40.02 -21.26
N ASN A 4 59.53 39.81 -19.95
CA ASN A 4 58.76 38.91 -19.08
C ASN A 4 58.66 37.42 -19.45
N LYS A 5 59.70 36.68 -19.04
CA LYS A 5 59.63 35.25 -18.76
C LYS A 5 58.90 35.04 -17.43
N GLY A 6 57.58 35.19 -17.45
CA GLY A 6 56.72 35.19 -16.26
C GLY A 6 55.90 33.91 -16.12
N ARG A 7 56.20 33.19 -15.03
CA ARG A 7 55.40 32.16 -14.34
C ARG A 7 55.38 30.76 -14.96
N GLY A 8 56.24 29.91 -14.39
CA GLY A 8 56.16 28.47 -14.48
C GLY A 8 54.74 27.99 -14.16
N GLY A 9 54.22 27.16 -15.05
CA GLY A 9 52.86 26.63 -14.99
C GLY A 9 52.61 25.88 -13.69
N CYS A 10 51.39 26.02 -13.16
CA CYS A 10 50.87 25.20 -12.09
C CYS A 10 51.18 23.73 -12.35
N ALA A 11 51.88 23.07 -11.41
CA ALA A 11 51.86 21.63 -11.33
C ALA A 11 50.41 21.21 -11.09
N ALA A 12 49.82 20.47 -12.02
CA ALA A 12 48.40 20.07 -11.97
C ALA A 12 48.07 19.13 -10.80
N TYR A 13 49.09 18.58 -10.12
CA TYR A 13 48.98 17.57 -9.08
C TYR A 13 49.76 18.01 -7.84
N THR A 14 49.22 17.73 -6.65
CA THR A 14 49.84 18.04 -5.36
C THR A 14 50.90 17.03 -4.93
N PHE A 15 51.02 15.91 -5.64
CA PHE A 15 51.98 14.84 -5.36
C PHE A 15 53.03 14.71 -6.47
N ASN A 16 54.16 14.06 -6.16
CA ASN A 16 55.25 13.84 -7.10
C ASN A 16 54.87 12.79 -8.16
N ILE A 17 54.67 13.23 -9.40
CA ILE A 17 54.27 12.37 -10.54
C ILE A 17 55.37 11.36 -10.92
N GLU A 18 56.64 11.75 -10.78
CA GLU A 18 57.80 10.90 -11.06
C GLU A 18 57.90 9.70 -10.10
N ALA A 19 57.46 9.86 -8.85
CA ALA A 19 57.41 8.76 -7.88
C ALA A 19 56.33 7.72 -8.21
N VAL A 20 55.32 8.10 -9.00
CA VAL A 20 54.27 7.21 -9.53
C VAL A 20 54.74 6.50 -10.82
N GLY A 21 55.87 6.93 -11.38
CA GLY A 21 56.49 6.30 -12.56
C GLY A 21 56.22 7.01 -13.88
N PHE A 22 55.71 8.25 -13.87
CA PHE A 22 55.61 9.08 -15.08
C PHE A 22 56.75 10.10 -15.09
N SER A 23 57.63 10.04 -16.08
CA SER A 23 58.65 11.06 -16.25
C SER A 23 58.08 12.37 -16.80
N LYS A 24 58.78 13.48 -16.56
CA LYS A 24 58.33 14.82 -16.96
C LYS A 24 58.14 14.90 -18.49
N GLY A 25 56.88 14.94 -18.92
CA GLY A 25 56.50 15.02 -20.33
C GLY A 25 56.05 13.69 -20.95
N GLU A 26 56.00 12.61 -20.18
CA GLU A 26 55.41 11.34 -20.62
C GLU A 26 53.88 11.41 -20.75
N LYS A 27 53.33 10.51 -21.57
CA LYS A 27 51.89 10.46 -21.86
C LYS A 27 51.13 9.94 -20.64
N LEU A 28 50.44 10.86 -19.96
CA LEU A 28 49.47 10.54 -18.92
C LEU A 28 48.27 9.77 -19.50
N PRO A 29 47.58 8.95 -18.69
CA PRO A 29 46.41 8.21 -19.14
C PRO A 29 45.33 9.17 -19.66
N TYR A 30 44.59 8.69 -20.66
CA TYR A 30 43.54 9.48 -21.30
C TYR A 30 42.45 9.87 -20.31
N VAL A 31 42.01 11.14 -20.36
CA VAL A 31 40.92 11.64 -19.55
C VAL A 31 39.60 11.17 -20.16
N VAL A 32 38.91 10.26 -19.46
CA VAL A 32 37.62 9.72 -19.88
C VAL A 32 36.56 10.82 -19.82
N LEU A 33 36.06 11.25 -20.98
CA LEU A 33 35.10 12.37 -21.09
C LEU A 33 33.64 11.97 -20.80
N LYS A 34 33.31 10.68 -20.95
CA LYS A 34 31.96 10.15 -20.73
C LYS A 34 32.04 8.91 -19.85
N PRO A 35 31.09 8.73 -18.92
CA PRO A 35 31.06 7.50 -18.12
C PRO A 35 30.88 6.28 -19.05
N PRO A 36 31.50 5.14 -18.71
CA PRO A 36 31.27 3.89 -19.43
C PRO A 36 29.78 3.53 -19.50
N PRO A 37 29.34 2.82 -20.54
CA PRO A 37 27.94 2.39 -20.65
C PRO A 37 27.54 1.43 -19.52
N LEU A 38 26.25 1.39 -19.18
CA LEU A 38 25.71 0.51 -18.13
C LEU A 38 25.92 -0.99 -18.42
N PHE A 39 25.90 -1.36 -19.70
CA PHE A 39 26.12 -2.72 -20.16
C PHE A 39 27.25 -2.73 -21.18
N PRO A 40 28.49 -3.06 -20.77
CA PRO A 40 29.58 -3.25 -21.71
C PRO A 40 29.33 -4.52 -22.55
N ASP A 41 29.83 -4.51 -23.78
CA ASP A 41 29.74 -5.69 -24.65
C ASP A 41 30.60 -6.83 -24.08
N ALA A 42 29.99 -8.01 -23.96
CA ALA A 42 30.69 -9.23 -23.54
C ALA A 42 31.28 -9.94 -24.75
N ASP A 43 32.52 -10.42 -24.62
CA ASP A 43 33.27 -11.11 -25.68
C ASP A 43 32.61 -12.43 -26.12
N TYR A 44 31.88 -13.10 -25.21
CA TYR A 44 31.24 -14.40 -25.46
C TYR A 44 29.75 -14.37 -25.14
N LYS A 45 28.98 -15.16 -25.90
CA LYS A 45 27.55 -15.38 -25.67
C LYS A 45 27.33 -16.65 -24.84
N SER A 46 26.19 -16.72 -24.13
CA SER A 46 25.80 -17.90 -23.36
C SER A 46 25.50 -19.09 -24.27
N VAL A 47 25.69 -20.31 -23.73
CA VAL A 47 25.41 -21.58 -24.41
C VAL A 47 23.92 -21.74 -24.70
N ALA A 48 23.57 -22.25 -25.88
CA ALA A 48 22.19 -22.54 -26.26
C ALA A 48 21.60 -23.69 -25.44
N LEU A 49 20.33 -23.57 -25.04
CA LEU A 49 19.63 -24.58 -24.26
C LEU A 49 19.17 -25.75 -25.16
N LYS A 50 19.15 -26.96 -24.59
CA LYS A 50 18.60 -28.16 -25.24
C LYS A 50 17.09 -28.22 -24.98
N THR A 51 16.30 -28.46 -26.02
CA THR A 51 14.83 -28.48 -25.92
C THR A 51 14.26 -29.87 -25.70
N GLU A 52 14.64 -30.85 -26.52
CA GLU A 52 13.90 -32.12 -26.64
C GLU A 52 13.92 -32.98 -25.35
N ASP A 53 15.08 -33.13 -24.69
CA ASP A 53 15.22 -33.98 -23.50
C ASP A 53 14.64 -33.34 -22.22
N GLU A 54 14.43 -32.02 -22.19
CA GLU A 54 14.10 -31.26 -20.98
C GLU A 54 12.66 -30.73 -20.97
N GLU A 55 11.90 -30.91 -22.06
CA GLU A 55 10.51 -30.46 -22.19
C GLU A 55 9.60 -31.03 -21.09
N TYR A 56 9.77 -32.31 -20.75
CA TYR A 56 8.99 -32.95 -19.68
C TYR A 56 9.24 -32.27 -18.31
N ILE A 57 10.50 -32.02 -17.97
CA ILE A 57 10.87 -31.39 -16.70
C ILE A 57 10.39 -29.94 -16.67
N LEU A 58 10.43 -29.25 -17.82
CA LEU A 58 9.92 -27.89 -17.95
C LEU A 58 8.41 -27.82 -17.70
N ALA A 59 7.64 -28.73 -18.30
CA ALA A 59 6.20 -28.84 -18.07
C ALA A 59 5.91 -29.15 -16.58
N LEU A 60 6.58 -30.16 -16.02
CA LEU A 60 6.42 -30.54 -14.61
C LEU A 60 6.73 -29.38 -13.65
N LYS A 61 7.76 -28.58 -13.96
CA LYS A 61 8.12 -27.39 -13.16
C LYS A 61 7.04 -26.31 -13.21
N GLN A 62 6.29 -26.19 -14.31
CA GLN A 62 5.16 -25.27 -14.41
C GLN A 62 3.99 -25.78 -13.57
N GLU A 63 3.60 -27.05 -13.75
CA GLU A 63 2.53 -27.69 -12.98
C GLU A 63 2.79 -27.63 -11.47
N LEU A 64 4.04 -27.87 -11.05
CA LEU A 64 4.43 -27.79 -9.65
C LEU A 64 4.24 -26.37 -9.08
N ARG A 65 4.52 -25.32 -9.86
CA ARG A 65 4.26 -23.94 -9.43
C ARG A 65 2.77 -23.64 -9.26
N GLU A 66 1.92 -24.23 -10.08
CA GLU A 66 0.47 -24.05 -9.99
C GLU A 66 -0.11 -24.82 -8.80
N THR A 67 0.25 -26.09 -8.68
CA THR A 67 -0.19 -26.96 -7.58
C THR A 67 0.24 -26.40 -6.23
N MET A 68 1.50 -25.96 -6.08
CA MET A 68 1.99 -25.39 -4.81
C MET A 68 1.25 -24.12 -4.39
N LYS A 69 0.74 -23.31 -5.33
CA LYS A 69 -0.07 -22.12 -5.01
C LYS A 69 -1.48 -22.47 -4.51
N ILE A 70 -2.01 -23.61 -4.93
CA ILE A 70 -3.34 -24.09 -4.53
C ILE A 70 -3.27 -24.82 -3.19
N MET A 71 -2.15 -25.46 -2.87
CA MET A 71 -1.95 -26.19 -1.63
C MET A 71 -2.14 -25.30 -0.38
N PRO A 72 -2.63 -25.87 0.74
CA PRO A 72 -2.88 -25.12 1.98
C PRO A 72 -1.59 -24.60 2.65
N TYR A 73 -0.43 -25.07 2.20
CA TYR A 73 0.88 -24.60 2.65
C TYR A 73 1.23 -23.21 2.10
N PHE A 74 0.51 -22.74 1.08
CA PHE A 74 0.70 -21.41 0.51
C PHE A 74 0.02 -20.35 1.38
N ILE A 75 0.79 -19.70 2.25
CA ILE A 75 0.32 -18.64 3.13
C ILE A 75 0.21 -17.34 2.32
N GLU A 76 -1.03 -16.95 2.01
CA GLU A 76 -1.31 -15.67 1.35
C GLU A 76 -1.13 -14.48 2.30
N THR A 77 -0.73 -13.35 1.72
CA THR A 77 -0.71 -12.09 2.46
C THR A 77 -2.13 -11.71 2.87
N PRO A 78 -2.37 -11.42 4.16
CA PRO A 78 -3.70 -11.02 4.62
C PRO A 78 -4.14 -9.73 3.93
N GLU A 79 -5.38 -9.68 3.44
CA GLU A 79 -5.98 -8.46 2.89
C GLU A 79 -6.11 -7.41 4.01
N GLU A 80 -5.56 -6.21 3.79
CA GLU A 80 -5.81 -5.07 4.67
C GLU A 80 -7.31 -4.74 4.63
N GLY A 81 -7.90 -4.51 5.81
CA GLY A 81 -9.35 -4.42 5.95
C GLY A 81 -9.95 -3.34 5.04
N GLN A 82 -10.93 -3.73 4.23
CA GLN A 82 -11.71 -2.79 3.41
C GLN A 82 -12.35 -1.71 4.30
N ASP A 83 -12.25 -0.46 3.88
CA ASP A 83 -12.75 0.73 4.59
C ASP A 83 -14.26 0.69 4.88
N ILE A 84 -15.03 -0.01 4.03
CA ILE A 84 -16.49 -0.08 4.13
C ILE A 84 -16.95 -1.54 4.16
N GLU A 85 -17.69 -1.90 5.19
CA GLU A 85 -18.35 -3.21 5.28
C GLU A 85 -19.52 -3.30 4.28
N ARG A 86 -19.39 -4.18 3.28
CA ARG A 86 -20.42 -4.41 2.26
C ARG A 86 -21.09 -5.78 2.44
N TYR A 87 -22.40 -5.84 2.20
CA TYR A 87 -23.17 -7.10 2.27
C TYR A 87 -22.67 -8.17 1.29
N SER A 88 -22.11 -7.76 0.15
CA SER A 88 -21.50 -8.65 -0.86
C SER A 88 -20.36 -9.51 -0.30
N LYS A 89 -19.70 -9.08 0.79
CA LYS A 89 -18.62 -9.82 1.44
C LYS A 89 -19.05 -11.21 1.94
N ARG A 90 -20.35 -11.40 2.24
CA ARG A 90 -20.88 -12.72 2.63
C ARG A 90 -20.74 -13.77 1.54
N TYR A 91 -20.76 -13.37 0.27
CA TYR A 91 -20.69 -14.28 -0.87
C TYR A 91 -19.30 -14.33 -1.52
N MET A 92 -18.45 -13.34 -1.28
CA MET A 92 -17.07 -13.27 -1.80
C MET A 92 -16.05 -14.01 -0.90
N LYS A 93 -16.51 -14.66 0.17
CA LYS A 93 -15.60 -15.33 1.11
C LYS A 93 -15.05 -16.60 0.47
N VAL A 94 -13.76 -16.57 0.14
CA VAL A 94 -13.04 -17.75 -0.36
C VAL A 94 -12.82 -18.69 0.83
N TYR A 95 -13.44 -19.87 0.78
CA TYR A 95 -13.19 -20.91 1.77
C TYR A 95 -11.93 -21.67 1.36
N LYS A 96 -10.91 -21.64 2.23
CA LYS A 96 -9.70 -22.44 2.10
C LYS A 96 -9.61 -23.38 3.28
N GLU A 97 -9.20 -24.61 3.00
CA GLU A 97 -8.98 -25.61 4.04
C GLU A 97 -7.69 -25.26 4.80
N GLU A 98 -7.78 -25.18 6.13
CA GLU A 98 -6.65 -24.83 7.00
C GLU A 98 -5.90 -26.11 7.38
N TRP A 99 -4.62 -26.21 7.01
CA TRP A 99 -3.79 -27.33 7.40
C TRP A 99 -3.33 -27.20 8.86
N ILE A 100 -3.64 -28.20 9.68
CA ILE A 100 -3.27 -28.23 11.10
C ILE A 100 -1.98 -29.06 11.27
N PRO A 101 -0.87 -28.45 11.73
CA PRO A 101 0.36 -29.18 11.97
C PRO A 101 0.31 -30.04 13.24
N ASP A 102 1.16 -31.07 13.31
CA ASP A 102 1.34 -31.89 14.52
C ASP A 102 2.14 -31.13 15.59
N TRP A 103 1.43 -30.58 16.57
CA TRP A 103 2.01 -29.78 17.67
C TRP A 103 2.89 -30.56 18.63
N ARG A 104 2.94 -31.90 18.55
CA ARG A 104 3.87 -32.69 19.37
C ARG A 104 5.32 -32.55 18.90
N ARG A 105 5.52 -32.28 17.61
CA ARG A 105 6.85 -32.13 16.98
C ARG A 105 7.34 -30.68 17.01
N LEU A 106 6.43 -29.72 17.11
CA LEU A 106 6.73 -28.30 17.01
C LEU A 106 6.84 -27.64 18.39
N PRO A 107 7.70 -26.63 18.55
CA PRO A 107 7.78 -25.86 19.78
C PRO A 107 6.44 -25.21 20.15
N ARG A 108 6.14 -25.17 21.45
CA ARG A 108 4.92 -24.56 22.01
C ARG A 108 4.75 -23.08 21.64
N GLU A 109 5.85 -22.39 21.39
CA GLU A 109 5.89 -20.96 21.04
C GLU A 109 5.24 -20.65 19.69
N MET A 110 5.24 -21.63 18.77
CA MET A 110 4.69 -21.46 17.43
C MET A 110 3.17 -21.65 17.37
N MET A 111 2.55 -22.09 18.47
CA MET A 111 1.09 -22.19 18.53
C MET A 111 0.46 -20.81 18.37
N SER A 112 -0.55 -20.71 17.50
CA SER A 112 -1.35 -19.50 17.35
C SER A 112 -2.02 -19.20 18.69
N ARG A 113 -1.41 -18.27 19.44
CA ARG A 113 -2.00 -17.83 20.69
C ARG A 113 -3.16 -16.94 20.30
N ASN A 114 -4.38 -17.42 20.55
CA ASN A 114 -5.54 -16.55 20.59
C ASN A 114 -5.23 -15.48 21.64
N LYS A 115 -4.69 -14.34 21.20
CA LYS A 115 -4.80 -13.13 21.98
C LYS A 115 -6.29 -12.90 22.00
N CYS A 116 -6.94 -13.34 23.09
CA CYS A 116 -8.21 -12.78 23.48
C CYS A 116 -7.98 -11.29 23.34
N LYS A 117 -8.59 -10.67 22.33
CA LYS A 117 -8.73 -9.22 22.31
C LYS A 117 -9.32 -8.97 23.67
N ASN A 118 -8.52 -8.41 24.58
CA ASN A 118 -9.01 -8.00 25.88
C ASN A 118 -10.18 -7.11 25.52
N THR A 119 -11.39 -7.65 25.63
CA THR A 119 -12.60 -6.86 25.60
C THR A 119 -12.31 -5.81 26.63
N SER A 120 -12.14 -4.57 26.16
CA SER A 120 -12.11 -3.40 27.00
C SER A 120 -13.09 -3.64 28.15
N PRO A 121 -12.68 -3.47 29.42
CA PRO A 121 -13.55 -3.78 30.53
C PRO A 121 -14.84 -3.00 30.30
N LYS A 122 -15.94 -3.71 30.06
CA LYS A 122 -17.27 -3.11 29.96
C LYS A 122 -17.40 -2.18 31.16
N PRO A 123 -17.67 -0.88 30.99
CA PRO A 123 -17.97 -0.05 32.13
C PRO A 123 -19.15 -0.69 32.84
N LYS A 124 -18.94 -1.07 34.10
CA LYS A 124 -20.00 -1.57 34.97
C LYS A 124 -21.07 -0.48 35.02
N LYS A 125 -22.13 -0.63 34.22
CA LYS A 125 -23.34 0.16 34.43
C LYS A 125 -23.84 -0.18 35.83
N ALA A 126 -24.01 0.87 36.63
CA ALA A 126 -24.65 0.78 37.92
C ALA A 126 -25.94 -0.04 37.79
N LYS A 127 -26.15 -0.96 38.75
CA LYS A 127 -27.41 -1.68 38.90
C LYS A 127 -28.48 -0.65 39.29
N ASP A 128 -29.18 -0.11 38.31
CA ASP A 128 -30.54 0.36 38.55
C ASP A 128 -31.47 -0.85 38.46
N ALA A 129 -32.12 -1.13 39.58
CA ALA A 129 -33.19 -2.09 39.69
C ALA A 129 -34.33 -1.66 38.77
N GLY A 130 -34.43 -2.29 37.60
CA GLY A 130 -35.46 -2.02 36.61
C GLY A 130 -35.72 -3.27 35.79
N LYS A 131 -36.56 -4.15 36.34
CA LYS A 131 -37.41 -5.16 35.69
C LYS A 131 -37.10 -5.43 34.21
N GLY A 132 -36.57 -6.62 33.93
CA GLY A 132 -36.43 -7.12 32.57
C GLY A 132 -37.79 -7.15 31.88
N THR A 133 -37.99 -6.27 30.91
CA THR A 133 -39.03 -6.39 29.90
C THR A 133 -38.36 -6.90 28.64
N SER A 134 -38.54 -8.20 28.42
CA SER A 134 -38.50 -8.84 27.11
C SER A 134 -39.02 -7.90 26.03
N LEU A 135 -38.28 -7.78 24.93
CA LEU A 135 -38.74 -7.39 23.59
C LEU A 135 -40.11 -6.67 23.58
N THR A 136 -40.08 -5.35 23.70
CA THR A 136 -41.25 -4.49 23.46
C THR A 136 -41.72 -4.72 22.02
N ASN A 137 -42.92 -5.30 21.91
CA ASN A 137 -43.84 -5.41 20.78
C ASN A 137 -43.32 -4.94 19.42
N THR A 138 -43.46 -5.78 18.38
CA THR A 138 -43.15 -5.43 16.97
C THR A 138 -43.73 -4.09 16.53
N SER A 139 -44.88 -3.69 17.09
CA SER A 139 -45.51 -2.38 16.92
C SER A 139 -44.63 -1.20 17.34
N ASP A 140 -43.88 -1.33 18.42
CA ASP A 140 -43.08 -0.25 19.00
C ASP A 140 -41.80 -0.01 18.18
N VAL A 141 -41.25 -1.10 17.63
CA VAL A 141 -40.13 -1.04 16.67
C VAL A 141 -40.57 -0.37 15.37
N LEU A 142 -41.75 -0.72 14.84
CA LEU A 142 -42.30 -0.12 13.62
C LEU A 142 -42.57 1.39 13.79
N LYS A 143 -43.19 1.79 14.90
CA LYS A 143 -43.39 3.21 15.24
C LYS A 143 -42.08 3.98 15.26
N LYS A 144 -41.06 3.42 15.92
CA LYS A 144 -39.73 4.06 16.00
C LYS A 144 -39.11 4.26 14.62
N ILE A 145 -39.20 3.28 13.72
CA ILE A 145 -38.69 3.39 12.34
C ILE A 145 -39.43 4.50 11.57
N GLU A 146 -40.75 4.60 11.73
CA GLU A 146 -41.55 5.64 11.09
C GLU A 146 -41.21 7.04 11.61
N ASP A 147 -40.97 7.18 12.91
CA ASP A 147 -40.52 8.44 13.52
C ASP A 147 -39.15 8.88 12.99
N TRP A 148 -38.20 7.94 12.82
CA TRP A 148 -36.90 8.23 12.19
C TRP A 148 -37.05 8.71 10.73
N LYS A 149 -37.96 8.10 9.97
CA LYS A 149 -38.25 8.52 8.59
C LYS A 149 -38.83 9.94 8.54
N ARG A 150 -39.77 10.26 9.43
CA ARG A 150 -40.36 11.61 9.53
C ARG A 150 -39.33 12.65 9.92
N LYS A 151 -38.48 12.35 10.90
CA LYS A 151 -37.42 13.26 11.33
C LYS A 151 -36.44 13.58 10.18
N LYS A 152 -35.98 12.55 9.47
CA LYS A 152 -35.08 12.73 8.32
C LYS A 152 -35.76 13.49 7.17
N LYS A 153 -37.04 13.23 6.91
CA LYS A 153 -37.82 13.98 5.92
C LYS A 153 -37.96 15.46 6.31
N ASN A 154 -38.23 15.75 7.57
CA ASN A 154 -38.33 17.13 8.07
C ASN A 154 -36.98 17.84 8.03
N GLU A 155 -35.88 17.16 8.33
CA GLU A 155 -34.53 17.70 8.17
C GLU A 155 -34.26 18.05 6.71
N ILE A 156 -34.53 17.14 5.77
CA ILE A 156 -34.38 17.39 4.33
C ILE A 156 -35.25 18.58 3.88
N LEU A 157 -36.51 18.64 4.32
CA LEU A 157 -37.39 19.75 4.02
C LEU A 157 -36.84 21.07 4.57
N SER A 158 -36.29 21.07 5.79
CA SER A 158 -35.67 22.26 6.38
C SER A 158 -34.45 22.74 5.59
N PHE A 159 -33.63 21.82 5.07
CA PHE A 159 -32.51 22.15 4.19
C PHE A 159 -32.98 22.70 2.84
N VAL A 160 -34.01 22.12 2.23
CA VAL A 160 -34.58 22.61 0.96
C VAL A 160 -35.18 24.00 1.15
N THR A 161 -35.90 24.25 2.25
CA THR A 161 -36.44 25.59 2.54
C THR A 161 -35.34 26.61 2.80
N ALA A 162 -34.26 26.23 3.50
CA ALA A 162 -33.12 27.11 3.71
C ALA A 162 -32.39 27.42 2.40
N TRP A 163 -32.26 26.45 1.51
CA TRP A 163 -31.68 26.63 0.18
C TRP A 163 -32.49 27.61 -0.67
N ILE A 164 -33.81 27.42 -0.74
CA ILE A 164 -34.71 28.32 -1.47
C ILE A 164 -34.65 29.74 -0.89
N SER A 165 -34.57 29.86 0.44
CA SER A 165 -34.42 31.17 1.09
C SER A 165 -33.10 31.84 0.74
N LEU A 166 -31.98 31.10 0.69
CA LEU A 166 -30.67 31.62 0.30
C LEU A 166 -30.67 32.05 -1.17
N GLU A 167 -31.28 31.27 -2.05
CA GLU A 167 -31.39 31.61 -3.48
C GLU A 167 -32.20 32.89 -3.68
N ASN A 168 -33.31 33.07 -2.96
CA ASN A 168 -34.08 34.32 -2.99
C ASN A 168 -33.29 35.53 -2.47
N ILE A 169 -32.47 35.36 -1.42
CA ILE A 169 -31.59 36.43 -0.90
C ILE A 169 -30.55 36.81 -1.95
N ILE A 170 -29.90 35.83 -2.58
CA ILE A 170 -28.88 36.06 -3.61
C ILE A 170 -29.49 36.77 -4.82
N LEU A 171 -30.69 36.36 -5.26
CA LEU A 171 -31.38 37.01 -6.38
C LEU A 171 -31.83 38.44 -6.05
N SER A 172 -32.20 38.70 -4.79
CA SER A 172 -32.50 40.06 -4.30
C SER A 172 -31.25 40.96 -4.31
N GLU A 173 -30.10 40.45 -3.88
CA GLU A 173 -28.82 41.17 -3.86
C GLU A 173 -28.37 41.54 -5.28
N ILE A 174 -28.47 40.59 -6.23
CA ILE A 174 -28.16 40.82 -7.65
C ILE A 174 -29.08 41.91 -8.24
N SER A 175 -30.37 41.93 -7.89
CA SER A 175 -31.30 42.96 -8.38
C SER A 175 -31.03 44.37 -7.85
N GLN A 176 -30.46 44.49 -6.64
CA GLN A 176 -30.08 45.79 -6.07
C GLN A 176 -28.80 46.34 -6.70
N THR A 177 -27.81 45.49 -7.00
CA THR A 177 -26.56 45.91 -7.68
C THR A 177 -26.71 46.39 -9.12
N GLN A 178 -27.87 46.18 -9.75
CA GLN A 178 -28.18 46.65 -11.12
C GLN A 178 -29.01 47.95 -11.13
N ARG A 179 -29.32 48.52 -9.96
CA ARG A 179 -30.12 49.74 -9.80
C ARG A 179 -29.33 50.97 -9.34
N ASP A 180 -28.02 50.86 -9.18
CA ASP A 180 -27.05 51.96 -9.04
C ASP A 180 -26.24 52.13 -10.33
#